data_AF-A0A6L5PLA3-F1
#
_entry.id   AF-A0A6L5PLA3-F1
#
_cell.length_a   1.000
_cell.length_b   1.000
_cell.length_c   1.000
_cell.angle_alpha   90.00
_cell.angle_beta   90.00
_cell.angle_gamma   90.00
#
_symmetry.space_group_name_H-M   'P 1'
#
loop_
_entity.id
_entity.type
_entity.pdbx_description
1 polymer ?
#
loop_
_entity_poly.entity_id
_entity_poly.type
_entity_poly.pdbx_seq_one_letter_code
_entity_poly.pdbx_strand_id
1 'polypeptide(L)' 'MNYRHSFHAGNFADLVKHALVLWLVKARQAAGPLTVFDTHAGAGLYDLSGDGTRSK' A
#
# COMPACT_ATOMS: atom_id res chain seq x y z
N MET A 1 -5.47 -10.91 -14.62
CA MET A 1 -5.66 -9.45 -14.51
C MET A 1 -4.43 -8.77 -15.09
N ASN A 2 -4.61 -7.75 -15.95
CA ASN A 2 -3.49 -7.07 -16.63
C ASN A 2 -2.92 -5.90 -15.82
N TYR A 3 -3.55 -5.52 -14.70
CA TYR A 3 -3.02 -4.51 -13.79
C TYR A 3 -1.93 -5.10 -12.89
N ARG A 4 -0.76 -4.47 -12.88
CA ARG A 4 0.32 -4.78 -11.93
C ARG A 4 0.59 -3.54 -11.09
N HIS A 5 0.39 -3.64 -9.78
CA HIS A 5 0.60 -2.51 -8.87
C HIS A 5 2.07 -2.06 -8.83
N SER A 6 3.03 -2.91 -9.23
CA SER A 6 4.45 -2.55 -9.34
C SER A 6 4.69 -1.30 -10.19
N PHE A 7 3.92 -1.07 -11.26
CA PHE A 7 4.05 0.11 -12.12
C PHE A 7 3.58 1.42 -11.47
N HIS A 8 2.96 1.33 -10.30
CA HIS A 8 2.39 2.45 -9.56
C HIS A 8 2.91 2.54 -8.12
N ALA A 9 3.72 1.57 -7.69
CA ALA A 9 4.21 1.47 -6.32
C ALA A 9 4.99 2.74 -5.95
N GLY A 10 4.58 3.37 -4.85
CA GLY A 10 5.24 4.57 -4.32
C GLY A 10 4.89 5.88 -5.04
N ASN A 11 3.88 5.89 -5.91
CA ASN A 11 3.38 7.13 -6.50
C ASN A 11 2.62 8.02 -5.48
N PHE A 12 2.15 9.20 -5.90
CA PHE A 12 1.44 10.12 -5.01
C PHE A 12 0.19 9.50 -4.36
N ALA A 13 -0.53 8.62 -5.06
CA ALA A 13 -1.73 7.98 -4.53
C ALA A 13 -1.36 6.99 -3.41
N ASP A 14 -0.26 6.25 -3.56
CA ASP A 14 0.27 5.39 -2.52
C ASP A 14 0.74 6.18 -1.30
N LEU A 15 1.34 7.35 -1.48
CA LEU A 15 1.71 8.22 -0.35
C LEU A 15 0.48 8.60 0.48
N VAL A 16 -0.58 9.09 -0.17
CA VAL A 16 -1.83 9.49 0.52
C VAL A 16 -2.49 8.28 1.19
N LYS A 17 -2.62 7.16 0.46
CA LYS A 17 -3.23 5.92 0.95
C LYS A 17 -2.51 5.37 2.17
N HIS A 18 -1.19 5.19 2.10
CA HIS A 18 -0.42 4.62 3.20
C HIS A 18 -0.36 5.55 4.40
N ALA A 19 -0.24 6.87 4.21
CA ALA A 19 -0.29 7.83 5.31
C ALA A 19 -1.62 7.73 6.09
N LEU A 20 -2.75 7.65 5.38
CA LEU A 20 -4.06 7.48 6.01
C LEU A 20 -4.18 6.14 6.75
N VAL A 21 -3.76 5.03 6.14
CA VAL A 21 -3.80 3.70 6.78
C VAL A 21 -2.95 3.68 8.05
N LEU A 22 -1.73 4.20 8.01
CA LEU A 22 -0.85 4.27 9.18
C LEU A 22 -1.47 5.13 10.30
N TRP A 23 -2.07 6.26 9.95
CA TRP A 23 -2.76 7.10 10.91
C TRP A 23 -3.95 6.39 11.57
N LEU A 24 -4.80 5.73 10.78
CA LEU A 24 -5.95 4.96 11.27
C LEU A 24 -5.53 3.80 12.17
N VAL A 25 -4.53 3.02 11.75
CA VAL A 25 -4.01 1.90 12.53
C VAL A 25 -3.50 2.39 13.88
N LYS A 26 -2.72 3.48 13.90
CA LYS A 26 -2.23 4.08 15.15
C LYS A 26 -3.37 4.55 16.05
N ALA A 27 -4.38 5.24 15.50
CA ALA A 27 -5.52 5.72 16.26
C ALA A 27 -6.38 4.58 16.83
N ARG A 28 -6.53 3.48 16.08
CA ARG A 28 -7.38 2.35 16.48
C ARG A 28 -6.69 1.37 17.41
N GLN A 29 -5.39 1.14 17.27
CA GLN A 29 -4.61 0.29 18.18
C GLN A 29 -4.65 0.78 19.63
N ALA A 30 -4.75 2.09 19.85
CA ALA A 30 -4.90 2.67 21.18
C ALA A 30 -6.20 2.23 21.91
N ALA A 31 -7.20 1.74 21.16
CA ALA A 31 -8.49 1.29 21.70
C ALA A 31 -8.58 -0.24 21.90
N GLY A 32 -7.52 -0.99 21.61
CA GLY A 32 -7.47 -2.45 21.76
C GLY A 32 -7.02 -3.20 20.49
N PRO A 33 -7.09 -4.55 20.49
CA PRO A 33 -6.70 -5.37 19.36
C PRO A 33 -7.43 -4.98 18.07
N LEU A 34 -6.72 -5.00 16.95
CA LEU A 34 -7.24 -4.64 15.63
C LEU A 34 -7.08 -5.80 14.66
N THR A 35 -8.17 -6.17 13.99
CA THR A 35 -8.15 -7.04 12.82
C THR A 35 -8.24 -6.18 11.56
N VAL A 36 -7.32 -6.37 10.62
CA VAL A 36 -7.28 -5.63 9.34
C VAL A 36 -7.61 -6.59 8.20
N PHE A 37 -8.57 -6.21 7.37
CA PHE A 37 -8.94 -6.94 6.17
C PHE A 37 -8.51 -6.13 4.95
N ASP A 38 -7.57 -6.66 4.17
CA ASP A 38 -7.13 -6.06 2.91
C ASP A 38 -7.70 -6.86 1.75
N THR A 39 -8.67 -6.28 1.05
CA THR A 39 -9.37 -6.93 -0.06
C THR A 39 -8.48 -7.02 -1.32
N HIS A 40 -7.43 -6.21 -1.42
CA HIS A 40 -6.58 -6.08 -2.61
C HIS A 40 -5.10 -5.89 -2.20
N ALA A 41 -4.57 -6.78 -1.36
CA ALA A 41 -3.24 -6.65 -0.74
C ALA A 41 -2.05 -6.58 -1.71
N GLY A 42 -2.22 -7.05 -2.96
CA GLY A 42 -1.13 -7.11 -3.94
C GLY A 42 0.02 -8.00 -3.47
N ALA A 43 1.25 -7.61 -3.78
CA ALA A 43 2.47 -8.36 -3.45
C ALA A 43 3.07 -8.03 -2.06
N GLY A 44 2.50 -7.08 -1.32
CA GLY A 44 3.02 -6.61 -0.02
C GLY A 44 4.23 -5.66 -0.15
N LEU A 45 5.34 -6.12 -0.73
CA LEU A 45 6.53 -5.31 -0.98
C LEU A 45 6.82 -5.20 -2.48
N TYR A 46 7.34 -4.05 -2.89
CA TYR A 46 7.73 -3.77 -4.27
C TYR A 46 9.15 -3.20 -4.29
N ASP A 47 10.00 -3.78 -5.12
CA ASP A 47 11.30 -3.19 -5.45
C ASP A 47 11.07 -1.98 -6.35
N LEU A 48 11.45 -0.78 -5.87
CA LEU A 48 11.33 0.49 -6.59
C LEU A 48 12.50 0.80 -7.54
N SER A 49 13.52 -0.07 -7.57
CA SER A 49 14.68 0.06 -8.45
C SER A 49 14.61 -0.82 -9.70
N GLY A 50 13.71 -1.80 -9.74
CA GLY A 50 13.56 -2.73 -10.86
C GLY A 50 12.80 -2.17 -12.07
N ASP A 51 12.90 -2.86 -13.21
CA ASP A 51 12.28 -2.44 -14.49
C ASP A 51 10.74 -2.34 -14.44
N GLY A 52 10.10 -3.02 -13.48
CA GLY A 52 8.64 -3.07 -13.32
C GLY A 52 8.02 -1.90 -12.56
N THR A 53 8.77 -0.82 -12.32
CA THR A 53 8.43 0.29 -11.39
C THR A 53 7.88 1.53 -12.05
N ARG A 54 8.09 1.66 -13.36
CA ARG A 54 7.63 2.79 -14.15
C ARG A 54 6.81 2.28 -15.32
N SER A 55 5.57 2.73 -15.42
CA SER A 55 4.91 2.72 -16.71
C SER A 55 5.75 3.58 -17.63
N LYS A 56 6.27 3.00 -18.74
CA LYS A 56 6.87 3.79 -19.81
C LYS A 56 5.86 4.76 -20.38
#